data_AF-A0A3P1BGB7-F1
#
_entry.id   AF-A0A3P1BGB7-F1
#
_cell.length_a   1.000
_cell.length_b   1.000
_cell.length_c   1.000
_cell.angle_alpha   90.00
_cell.angle_beta   90.00
_cell.angle_gamma   90.00
#
_symmetry.space_group_name_H-M   'P 1'
#
loop_
_entity.id
_entity.type
_entity.pdbx_description
1 polymer ?
#
loop_
_entity_poly.entity_id
_entity_poly.type
_entity_poly.pdbx_seq_one_letter_code
_entity_poly.pdbx_strand_id
1 'polypeptide(L)'
;MIRRTCDNCELAATNTVESIRCLSVAKASLHQEFVQLIAQHQKLIHSVCSLYYPLPEDRKDLFQEIVLQLWKSYPTFNYQSKVTTWLYRVALNTVFARIRKEKSRPRNEPLSEQIDQIPSADSDNVESSATQELYRAISQLSDEDKAIILLHLDEHSNDEIATMMSMSRTNVSTRMSRIKNRLSKLFKKELL
;
A
#
# COMPACT_ATOMS: atom_id res chain seq x y z
N MET A 1 -29.67 -4.71 7.12
CA MET A 1 -30.19 -5.91 7.78
C MET A 1 -30.16 -7.05 6.77
N ILE A 2 -29.06 -7.81 6.71
CA ILE A 2 -28.98 -9.04 5.91
C ILE A 2 -28.76 -10.17 6.92
N ARG A 3 -29.82 -10.92 7.19
CA ARG A 3 -29.74 -12.16 7.95
C ARG A 3 -28.91 -13.14 7.11
N ARG A 4 -27.75 -13.57 7.61
CA ARG A 4 -27.10 -14.79 7.12
C ARG A 4 -27.82 -15.97 7.76
N THR A 5 -29.03 -16.28 7.32
CA THR A 5 -29.65 -17.56 7.66
C THR A 5 -28.99 -18.61 6.78
N CYS A 6 -28.23 -19.48 7.43
CA CYS A 6 -27.98 -20.82 6.93
C CYS A 6 -29.34 -21.52 6.98
N ASP A 7 -30.05 -21.59 5.84
CA ASP A 7 -31.40 -22.17 5.72
C ASP A 7 -31.42 -23.71 5.87
N ASN A 8 -30.52 -24.28 6.67
CA ASN A 8 -30.54 -25.70 7.00
C ASN A 8 -30.06 -26.02 8.43
N CYS A 9 -30.18 -25.05 9.35
CA CYS A 9 -29.73 -25.18 10.73
C CYS A 9 -30.89 -25.51 11.69
N GLU A 10 -31.64 -26.58 11.44
CA GLU A 10 -32.70 -27.04 12.37
C GLU A 10 -32.40 -28.39 13.04
N LEU A 11 -31.19 -28.92 12.89
CA LEU A 11 -30.77 -30.18 13.54
C LEU A 11 -29.45 -30.07 14.33
N ALA A 12 -28.94 -28.86 14.58
CA ALA A 12 -27.66 -28.66 15.30
C ALA A 12 -27.83 -28.58 16.82
N ALA A 13 -28.42 -29.61 17.44
CA ALA A 13 -28.29 -29.84 18.86
C ALA A 13 -27.87 -31.29 19.08
N THR A 14 -26.60 -31.50 19.45
CA THR A 14 -25.97 -32.71 20.06
C THR A 14 -24.75 -33.34 19.35
N ASN A 15 -23.84 -32.57 18.71
CA ASN A 15 -22.48 -33.10 18.51
C ASN A 15 -21.39 -32.01 18.33
N THR A 16 -20.37 -32.02 19.21
CA THR A 16 -19.22 -31.08 19.21
C THR A 16 -18.38 -31.16 17.92
N VAL A 17 -18.42 -32.29 17.22
CA VAL A 17 -17.64 -32.54 16.00
C VAL A 17 -18.16 -31.74 14.79
N GLU A 18 -19.48 -31.55 14.67
CA GLU A 18 -20.07 -30.79 13.55
C GLU A 18 -19.84 -29.28 13.68
N SER A 19 -19.84 -28.76 14.90
CA SER A 19 -19.51 -27.36 15.17
C SER A 19 -18.02 -27.06 14.87
N ILE A 20 -17.11 -27.97 15.21
CA ILE A 20 -15.67 -27.86 14.87
C ILE A 20 -15.44 -27.97 13.34
N ARG A 21 -16.14 -28.90 12.68
CA ARG A 21 -16.08 -29.05 11.22
C ARG A 21 -16.54 -27.77 10.52
N CYS A 22 -17.65 -27.18 10.96
CA CYS A 22 -18.18 -25.94 10.39
C CYS A 22 -17.22 -24.75 10.60
N LEU A 23 -16.61 -24.62 11.78
CA LEU A 23 -15.57 -23.60 12.06
C LEU A 23 -14.32 -23.79 11.18
N SER A 24 -13.89 -25.02 10.92
CA SER A 24 -12.75 -25.29 10.05
C SER A 24 -13.02 -24.95 8.57
N VAL A 25 -14.23 -25.27 8.07
CA VAL A 25 -14.65 -24.97 6.71
C VAL A 25 -14.81 -23.46 6.50
N ALA A 26 -15.40 -22.75 7.47
CA ALA A 26 -15.53 -21.29 7.43
C ALA A 26 -14.17 -20.56 7.48
N LYS A 27 -13.18 -21.12 8.19
CA LYS A 27 -11.80 -20.58 8.18
C LYS A 27 -11.09 -20.85 6.85
N ALA A 28 -11.30 -22.02 6.25
CA ALA A 28 -10.72 -22.36 4.96
C ALA A 28 -11.28 -21.46 3.84
N SER A 29 -12.58 -21.14 3.86
CA SER A 29 -13.19 -20.23 2.89
C SER A 29 -12.66 -18.79 3.03
N LEU A 30 -12.52 -18.29 4.26
CA LEU A 30 -11.99 -16.94 4.50
C LEU A 30 -10.55 -16.78 3.99
N HIS A 31 -9.72 -17.81 4.17
CA HIS A 31 -8.34 -17.81 3.66
C HIS A 31 -8.31 -17.78 2.13
N GLN A 32 -9.15 -18.58 1.46
CA GLN A 32 -9.23 -18.61 0.00
C GLN A 32 -9.71 -17.26 -0.57
N GLU A 33 -10.74 -16.67 0.03
CA GLU A 33 -11.24 -15.34 -0.35
C GLU A 33 -10.15 -14.26 -0.22
N PHE A 34 -9.40 -14.28 0.88
CA PHE A 34 -8.28 -13.35 1.08
C PHE A 34 -7.18 -13.54 0.03
N VAL A 35 -6.74 -14.78 -0.21
CA VAL A 35 -5.69 -15.06 -1.19
C VAL A 35 -6.10 -14.57 -2.58
N GLN A 36 -7.36 -14.80 -2.98
CA GLN A 36 -7.89 -14.33 -4.25
C GLN A 36 -7.91 -12.80 -4.33
N LEU A 37 -8.35 -12.13 -3.26
CA LEU A 37 -8.36 -10.66 -3.17
C LEU A 37 -6.94 -10.09 -3.33
N ILE A 38 -5.96 -10.66 -2.63
CA ILE A 38 -4.56 -10.22 -2.74
C ILE A 38 -4.02 -10.50 -4.14
N ALA A 39 -4.27 -11.68 -4.72
CA ALA A 39 -3.81 -12.01 -6.06
C ALA A 39 -4.34 -11.03 -7.12
N GLN A 40 -5.61 -10.59 -6.98
CA GLN A 40 -6.23 -9.61 -7.86
C GLN A 40 -5.61 -8.21 -7.73
N HIS A 41 -5.13 -7.84 -6.54
CA HIS A 41 -4.64 -6.49 -6.23
C HIS A 41 -3.13 -6.40 -5.95
N GLN A 42 -2.36 -7.47 -6.21
CA GLN A 42 -0.93 -7.53 -5.91
C GLN A 42 -0.11 -6.41 -6.57
N LYS A 43 -0.50 -5.99 -7.79
CA LYS A 43 0.18 -4.90 -8.52
C LYS A 43 0.20 -3.61 -7.72
N LEU A 44 -0.89 -3.30 -7.03
CA LEU A 44 -1.00 -2.14 -6.15
C LEU A 44 0.03 -2.20 -5.03
N ILE A 45 0.12 -3.35 -4.34
CA ILE A 45 1.05 -3.54 -3.23
C ILE A 45 2.50 -3.37 -3.74
N HIS A 46 2.81 -3.94 -4.91
CA HIS A 46 4.11 -3.76 -5.53
C HIS A 46 4.41 -2.31 -5.90
N SER A 47 3.43 -1.56 -6.44
CA SER A 47 3.58 -0.12 -6.72
C SER A 47 3.91 0.67 -5.44
N VAL A 48 3.23 0.36 -4.33
CA VAL A 48 3.55 0.96 -3.02
C VAL A 48 4.96 0.57 -2.60
N CYS A 49 5.36 -0.70 -2.66
CA CYS A 49 6.71 -1.12 -2.27
C CYS A 49 7.80 -0.40 -3.09
N SER A 50 7.63 -0.33 -4.41
CA SER A 50 8.60 0.31 -5.31
C SER A 50 8.71 1.82 -5.14
N LEU A 51 7.67 2.47 -4.64
CA LEU A 51 7.71 3.91 -4.36
C LEU A 51 8.62 4.26 -3.17
N TYR A 52 8.75 3.35 -2.20
CA TYR A 52 9.48 3.63 -0.96
C TYR A 52 10.83 2.93 -0.87
N TYR A 53 10.99 1.75 -1.48
CA TYR A 53 12.22 0.96 -1.38
C TYR A 53 12.77 0.60 -2.78
N PRO A 54 14.02 1.00 -3.11
CA PRO A 54 14.62 0.74 -4.41
C PRO A 54 15.16 -0.69 -4.55
N LEU A 55 15.59 -1.32 -3.45
CA LEU A 55 16.20 -2.64 -3.49
C LEU A 55 15.13 -3.74 -3.57
N PRO A 56 15.30 -4.77 -4.42
CA PRO A 56 14.34 -5.86 -4.55
C PRO A 56 14.05 -6.61 -3.24
N GLU A 57 15.07 -6.81 -2.40
CA GLU A 57 14.92 -7.54 -1.15
C GLU A 57 14.09 -6.73 -0.13
N ASP A 58 14.35 -5.43 0.02
CA ASP A 58 13.55 -4.55 0.87
C ASP A 58 12.08 -4.49 0.41
N ARG A 59 11.84 -4.53 -0.91
CA ARG A 59 10.47 -4.58 -1.46
C ARG A 59 9.75 -5.88 -1.11
N LYS A 60 10.44 -7.03 -1.14
CA LYS A 60 9.87 -8.33 -0.75
C LYS A 60 9.52 -8.34 0.73
N ASP A 61 10.40 -7.82 1.58
CA ASP A 61 10.17 -7.71 3.02
C ASP A 61 8.96 -6.82 3.32
N LEU A 62 8.92 -5.63 2.70
CA LEU A 62 7.79 -4.73 2.86
C LEU A 62 6.48 -5.34 2.32
N PHE A 63 6.53 -6.04 1.19
CA PHE A 63 5.36 -6.71 0.63
C PHE A 63 4.79 -7.73 1.63
N GLN A 64 5.64 -8.58 2.21
CA GLN A 64 5.23 -9.54 3.23
C GLN A 64 4.64 -8.85 4.46
N GLU A 65 5.26 -7.76 4.92
CA GLU A 65 4.76 -6.98 6.05
C GLU A 65 3.36 -6.40 5.76
N ILE A 66 3.14 -5.84 4.56
CA ILE A 66 1.83 -5.32 4.14
C ILE A 66 0.80 -6.44 4.07
N VAL A 67 1.11 -7.58 3.44
CA VAL A 67 0.18 -8.72 3.35
C VAL A 67 -0.20 -9.24 4.73
N LEU A 68 0.74 -9.28 5.67
CA LEU A 68 0.47 -9.66 7.06
C LEU A 68 -0.50 -8.70 7.75
N GLN A 69 -0.35 -7.38 7.55
CA GLN A 69 -1.27 -6.39 8.11
C GLN A 69 -2.65 -6.43 7.45
N LEU A 70 -2.70 -6.70 6.14
CA LEU A 70 -3.94 -6.93 5.41
C LEU A 70 -4.67 -8.16 5.98
N TRP A 71 -3.98 -9.27 6.20
CA TRP A 71 -4.58 -10.47 6.80
C TRP A 71 -5.16 -10.20 8.19
N LYS A 72 -4.41 -9.48 9.04
CA LYS A 72 -4.87 -9.11 10.39
C LYS A 72 -6.10 -8.21 10.38
N SER A 73 -6.25 -7.36 9.37
CA SER A 73 -7.35 -6.40 9.25
C SER A 73 -8.51 -6.91 8.40
N TYR A 74 -8.34 -7.99 7.64
CA TYR A 74 -9.37 -8.53 6.75
C TYR A 74 -10.65 -8.96 7.48
N PRO A 75 -10.62 -9.64 8.65
CA PRO A 75 -11.84 -10.05 9.36
C PRO A 75 -12.74 -8.88 9.78
N THR A 76 -12.18 -7.67 9.94
CA THR A 76 -12.93 -6.47 10.34
C THR A 76 -13.32 -5.60 9.14
N PHE A 77 -12.89 -5.97 7.93
CA PHE A 77 -13.25 -5.26 6.72
C PHE A 77 -14.70 -5.56 6.34
N ASN A 78 -15.54 -4.53 6.42
CA ASN A 78 -16.99 -4.63 6.27
C ASN A 78 -17.50 -4.11 4.90
N TYR A 79 -16.61 -3.93 3.92
CA TYR A 79 -16.94 -3.47 2.56
C TYR A 79 -17.66 -2.10 2.49
N GLN A 80 -17.52 -1.25 3.51
CA GLN A 80 -18.06 0.12 3.49
C GLN A 80 -17.26 1.07 2.58
N SER A 81 -16.10 0.65 2.09
CA SER A 81 -15.29 1.34 1.10
C SER A 81 -14.92 0.38 -0.03
N LYS A 82 -14.43 0.91 -1.15
CA LYS A 82 -13.76 0.09 -2.17
C LYS A 82 -12.62 -0.71 -1.53
N VAL A 83 -12.39 -1.92 -2.05
CA VAL A 83 -11.29 -2.79 -1.61
C VAL A 83 -9.94 -2.09 -1.77
N THR A 84 -9.74 -1.39 -2.89
CA THR A 84 -8.51 -0.64 -3.16
C THR A 84 -8.26 0.45 -2.12
N THR A 85 -9.29 1.20 -1.73
CA THR A 85 -9.19 2.23 -0.67
C THR A 85 -8.75 1.65 0.66
N TRP A 86 -9.35 0.51 1.06
CA TRP A 86 -8.95 -0.19 2.28
C TRP A 86 -7.49 -0.69 2.19
N LEU A 87 -7.12 -1.25 1.05
CA LEU A 87 -5.81 -1.84 0.82
C LEU A 87 -4.70 -0.77 0.84
N TYR A 88 -4.87 0.35 0.14
CA TYR A 88 -3.94 1.49 0.22
C TYR A 88 -3.83 2.02 1.64
N ARG A 89 -4.94 2.17 2.37
CA ARG A 89 -4.91 2.65 3.76
C ARG A 89 -4.04 1.75 4.64
N VAL A 90 -4.20 0.42 4.54
CA VAL A 90 -3.39 -0.53 5.32
C VAL A 90 -1.93 -0.51 4.85
N ALA A 91 -1.69 -0.51 3.54
CA ALA A 91 -0.35 -0.51 2.97
C ALA A 91 0.45 0.74 3.35
N LEU A 92 -0.10 1.94 3.15
CA LEU A 92 0.56 3.21 3.46
C LEU A 92 0.79 3.38 4.96
N ASN A 93 -0.16 2.97 5.81
CA ASN A 93 0.05 2.99 7.25
C ASN A 93 1.18 2.05 7.69
N THR A 94 1.30 0.89 7.04
CA THR A 94 2.39 -0.06 7.28
C THR A 94 3.74 0.54 6.88
N VAL A 95 3.82 1.16 5.70
CA VAL A 95 5.02 1.88 5.24
C VAL A 95 5.41 2.97 6.22
N PHE A 96 4.49 3.87 6.60
CA PHE A 96 4.82 4.96 7.52
C PHE A 96 5.22 4.47 8.90
N ALA A 97 4.62 3.38 9.38
CA ALA A 97 5.04 2.75 10.63
C ALA A 97 6.47 2.22 10.53
N ARG A 98 6.83 1.55 9.43
CA ARG A 98 8.18 1.04 9.16
C ARG A 98 9.21 2.19 9.09
N ILE A 99 8.93 3.22 8.29
CA ILE A 99 9.80 4.40 8.16
C ILE A 99 10.03 5.09 9.52
N ARG A 100 8.98 5.26 10.33
CA ARG A 100 9.12 5.83 11.68
C ARG A 100 9.99 4.97 12.59
N LYS A 101 9.86 3.64 12.51
CA LYS A 101 10.68 2.69 13.28
C LYS A 101 12.14 2.73 12.86
N GLU A 102 12.42 2.80 11.56
CA GLU A 102 13.78 2.94 11.02
C GLU A 102 14.46 4.23 11.49
N LYS A 103 13.73 5.36 11.45
CA LYS A 103 14.22 6.66 11.94
C LYS A 103 14.49 6.69 13.45
N SER A 104 13.83 5.83 14.25
CA SER A 104 13.96 5.81 15.71
C SER A 104 15.08 4.89 16.22
N ARG A 105 15.70 4.06 15.38
CA ARG A 105 16.77 3.15 15.81
C ARG A 105 18.08 3.92 15.98
N PRO A 106 18.79 3.80 17.12
CA PRO A 106 20.12 4.40 17.26
C PRO A 106 21.06 3.80 16.20
N ARG A 107 21.73 4.67 15.46
CA ARG A 107 22.63 4.32 14.35
C ARG A 107 23.92 3.69 14.91
N ASN A 108 23.86 2.42 15.30
CA ASN A 108 25.00 1.64 15.78
C ASN A 108 25.68 0.86 14.65
N GLU A 109 25.75 1.43 13.45
CA GLU A 109 26.63 0.95 12.37
C GLU A 109 27.23 2.15 11.63
N PRO A 110 28.54 2.13 11.32
CA PRO A 110 29.10 3.05 10.35
C PRO A 110 28.59 2.59 8.98
N LEU A 111 27.44 3.11 8.56
CA LEU A 111 26.90 2.78 7.25
C LEU A 111 27.72 3.54 6.21
N SER A 112 28.60 2.80 5.54
CA SER A 112 29.27 3.16 4.30
C SER A 112 28.25 3.79 3.35
N GLU A 113 28.66 4.93 2.79
CA GLU A 113 28.18 5.54 1.56
C GLU A 113 26.67 5.58 1.33
N GLN A 114 26.15 6.79 1.19
CA GLN A 114 24.89 7.04 0.50
C GLN A 114 25.01 6.43 -0.89
N ILE A 115 24.56 5.20 -1.01
CA ILE A 115 24.44 4.54 -2.29
C ILE A 115 23.20 5.17 -2.94
N ASP A 116 23.44 6.19 -3.76
CA ASP A 116 22.53 6.65 -4.82
C ASP A 116 22.34 5.53 -5.87
N GLN A 117 21.93 4.32 -5.45
CA GLN A 117 21.53 3.26 -6.36
C GLN A 117 20.07 3.49 -6.71
N ILE A 118 19.88 4.32 -7.74
CA ILE A 118 18.81 4.09 -8.69
C ILE A 118 19.05 2.68 -9.24
N PRO A 119 18.14 1.71 -9.04
CA PRO A 119 18.30 0.41 -9.69
C PRO A 119 18.26 0.66 -11.19
N SER A 120 19.35 0.33 -11.89
CA SER A 120 19.29 0.08 -13.32
C SER A 120 18.21 -0.97 -13.52
N ALA A 121 17.17 -0.62 -14.25
CA ALA A 121 16.16 -1.55 -14.68
C ALA A 121 16.85 -2.60 -15.55
N ASP A 122 17.11 -3.79 -15.01
CA ASP A 122 17.28 -4.99 -15.81
C ASP A 122 15.93 -5.33 -16.45
N SER A 123 15.64 -4.60 -17.50
CA SER A 123 14.67 -4.91 -18.54
C SER A 123 14.96 -3.95 -19.67
N ASP A 124 15.42 -4.49 -20.79
CA ASP A 124 15.55 -3.84 -22.08
C ASP A 124 14.54 -2.69 -22.28
N ASN A 125 14.94 -1.47 -21.99
CA ASN A 125 14.29 -0.27 -22.51
C ASN A 125 15.20 0.92 -22.29
N VAL A 126 15.42 1.65 -23.37
CA VAL A 126 15.90 3.02 -23.36
C VAL A 126 14.81 3.85 -22.67
N GLU A 127 14.71 3.80 -21.34
CA GLU A 127 13.92 4.78 -20.62
C GLU A 127 14.56 6.14 -20.85
N SER A 128 13.81 7.01 -21.54
CA SER A 128 14.17 8.40 -21.81
C SER A 128 14.72 9.06 -20.54
N SER A 129 15.72 9.96 -20.67
CA SER A 129 16.28 10.72 -19.54
C SER A 129 15.18 11.35 -18.67
N ALA A 130 14.09 11.77 -19.30
CA ALA A 130 12.91 12.34 -18.66
C ALA A 130 12.23 11.40 -17.64
N THR A 131 12.23 10.08 -17.84
CA THR A 131 11.61 9.14 -16.89
C THR A 131 12.49 8.98 -15.65
N GLN A 132 13.80 8.91 -15.82
CA GLN A 132 14.74 8.87 -14.69
C GLN A 132 14.71 10.18 -13.89
N GLU A 133 14.61 11.33 -14.57
CA GLU A 133 14.43 12.64 -13.97
C GLU A 133 13.14 12.72 -13.16
N LEU A 134 12.03 12.18 -13.68
CA LEU A 134 10.76 12.10 -12.95
C LEU A 134 10.91 11.30 -11.65
N TYR A 135 11.54 10.13 -11.70
CA TYR A 135 11.74 9.29 -10.52
C TYR A 135 12.65 9.97 -9.48
N ARG A 136 13.69 10.68 -9.92
CA ARG A 136 14.52 11.52 -9.04
C ARG A 136 13.72 12.66 -8.42
N ALA A 137 12.84 13.31 -9.18
CA ALA A 137 11.99 14.38 -8.66
C ALA A 137 11.01 13.86 -7.60
N ILE A 138 10.42 12.68 -7.82
CA ILE A 138 9.53 12.00 -6.87
C ILE A 138 10.29 11.57 -5.61
N SER A 139 11.54 11.09 -5.72
CA SER A 139 12.31 10.62 -4.57
C SER A 139 12.57 11.72 -3.54
N GLN A 140 12.65 12.98 -3.98
CA GLN A 140 12.83 14.16 -3.13
C GLN A 140 11.55 14.65 -2.42
N LEU A 141 10.39 14.09 -2.75
CA LEU A 141 9.13 14.40 -2.07
C LEU A 141 9.14 13.79 -0.65
N SER A 142 8.35 14.39 0.25
CA SER A 142 8.11 13.77 1.55
C SER A 142 7.38 12.44 1.39
N ASP A 143 7.51 11.54 2.36
CA ASP A 143 6.89 10.22 2.34
C ASP A 143 5.36 10.31 2.13
N GLU A 144 4.72 11.31 2.72
CA GLU A 144 3.29 11.55 2.56
C GLU A 144 2.95 12.23 1.22
N ASP A 145 3.83 13.06 0.66
CA ASP A 145 3.62 13.65 -0.69
C ASP A 145 3.72 12.58 -1.78
N LYS A 146 4.64 11.61 -1.62
CA LYS A 146 4.75 10.41 -2.47
C LYS A 146 3.42 9.62 -2.48
N ALA A 147 2.84 9.38 -1.30
CA ALA A 147 1.55 8.71 -1.19
C ALA A 147 0.42 9.48 -1.90
N ILE A 148 0.37 10.81 -1.71
CA ILE A 148 -0.66 11.66 -2.33
C ILE A 148 -0.58 11.59 -3.86
N ILE A 149 0.62 11.68 -4.44
CA ILE A 149 0.75 11.62 -5.90
C ILE A 149 0.45 10.22 -6.45
N LEU A 150 0.88 9.15 -5.76
CA LEU A 150 0.55 7.76 -6.13
C LEU A 150 -0.96 7.56 -6.20
N LEU A 151 -1.68 7.90 -5.13
CA LEU A 151 -3.14 7.71 -5.08
C LEU A 151 -3.86 8.55 -6.14
N HIS A 152 -3.36 9.74 -6.45
CA HIS A 152 -3.94 10.58 -7.50
C HIS A 152 -3.73 10.01 -8.91
N LEU A 153 -2.58 9.40 -9.16
CA LEU A 153 -2.30 8.69 -10.41
C LEU A 153 -3.16 7.43 -10.55
N ASP A 154 -3.49 6.78 -9.44
CA ASP A 154 -4.45 5.67 -9.37
C ASP A 154 -5.92 6.16 -9.33
N GLU A 155 -6.17 7.40 -9.81
CA GLU A 155 -7.50 8.01 -10.02
C GLU A 155 -8.35 8.19 -8.76
N HIS A 156 -7.74 8.18 -7.56
CA HIS A 156 -8.48 8.49 -6.35
C HIS A 156 -8.82 9.98 -6.22
N SER A 157 -10.03 10.25 -5.77
CA SER A 157 -10.49 11.60 -5.47
C SER A 157 -9.76 12.18 -4.24
N ASN A 158 -9.66 13.51 -4.14
CA ASN A 158 -9.05 14.16 -2.98
C ASN A 158 -9.74 13.78 -1.65
N ASP A 159 -11.02 13.45 -1.69
CA ASP A 159 -11.81 13.00 -0.54
C ASP A 159 -11.45 11.57 -0.11
N GLU A 160 -11.26 10.65 -1.07
CA GLU A 160 -10.76 9.30 -0.81
C GLU A 160 -9.32 9.34 -0.27
N ILE A 161 -8.45 10.16 -0.86
CA ILE A 161 -7.06 10.36 -0.40
C ILE A 161 -7.03 10.91 1.02
N ALA A 162 -7.84 11.93 1.32
CA ALA A 162 -7.96 12.50 2.66
C ALA A 162 -8.33 11.44 3.70
N THR A 163 -9.29 10.57 3.36
CA THR A 163 -9.73 9.47 4.21
C THR A 163 -8.62 8.43 4.44
N MET A 164 -7.93 8.01 3.39
CA MET A 164 -6.84 7.02 3.48
C MET A 164 -5.64 7.54 4.28
N MET A 165 -5.28 8.81 4.07
CA MET A 165 -4.12 9.46 4.68
C MET A 165 -4.42 10.10 6.05
N SER A 166 -5.68 10.05 6.52
CA SER A 166 -6.11 10.75 7.74
C SER A 166 -5.77 12.25 7.72
N MET A 167 -6.02 12.89 6.56
CA MET A 167 -5.80 14.32 6.30
C MET A 167 -7.13 15.02 6.00
N SER A 168 -7.16 16.35 6.07
CA SER A 168 -8.30 17.11 5.54
C SER A 168 -8.23 17.22 4.01
N ARG A 169 -9.38 17.27 3.34
CA ARG A 169 -9.49 17.51 1.89
C ARG A 169 -8.72 18.76 1.44
N THR A 170 -8.78 19.83 2.23
CA THR A 170 -8.05 21.08 1.98
C THR A 170 -6.54 20.88 2.06
N ASN A 171 -6.06 20.08 3.02
CA ASN A 171 -4.64 19.74 3.14
C ASN A 171 -4.18 18.96 1.89
N VAL A 172 -4.90 17.90 1.51
CA VAL A 172 -4.61 17.12 0.29
C VAL A 172 -4.56 18.02 -0.95
N SER A 173 -5.55 18.89 -1.14
CA SER A 173 -5.61 19.79 -2.31
C SER A 173 -4.44 20.77 -2.34
N THR A 174 -4.07 21.32 -1.18
CA THR A 174 -2.93 22.25 -1.06
C THR A 174 -1.62 21.54 -1.33
N ARG A 175 -1.42 20.34 -0.78
CA ARG A 175 -0.22 19.53 -1.02
C ARG A 175 -0.13 19.09 -2.48
N MET A 176 -1.23 18.68 -3.09
CA MET A 176 -1.29 18.33 -4.52
C MET A 176 -0.81 19.49 -5.41
N SER A 177 -1.30 20.72 -5.16
CA SER A 177 -0.84 21.91 -5.89
C SER A 177 0.67 22.15 -5.70
N ARG A 178 1.18 21.99 -4.48
CA ARG A 178 2.62 22.12 -4.18
C ARG A 178 3.46 21.02 -4.85
N ILE A 179 2.99 19.78 -4.86
CA ILE A 179 3.62 18.64 -5.53
C ILE A 179 3.73 18.94 -7.03
N LYS A 180 2.62 19.28 -7.70
CA LYS A 180 2.60 19.63 -9.12
C LYS A 180 3.58 20.77 -9.44
N ASN A 181 3.55 21.84 -8.65
CA ASN A 181 4.50 22.96 -8.80
C ASN A 181 5.96 22.55 -8.62
N ARG A 182 6.25 21.67 -7.65
CA ARG A 182 7.62 21.19 -7.39
C ARG A 182 8.11 20.31 -8.54
N LEU A 183 7.29 19.36 -8.99
CA LEU A 183 7.61 18.52 -10.14
C LEU A 183 7.83 19.39 -11.39
N SER A 184 6.92 20.32 -11.71
CA SER A 184 7.08 21.22 -12.86
C SER A 184 8.33 22.08 -12.80
N LYS A 185 8.75 22.54 -11.61
CA LYS A 185 10.00 23.30 -11.46
C LYS A 185 11.24 22.44 -11.72
N LEU A 186 11.23 21.19 -11.28
CA LEU A 186 12.34 20.27 -11.52
C LEU A 186 12.47 19.98 -13.01
N PHE A 187 11.36 19.70 -13.71
CA PHE A 187 11.36 19.54 -15.17
C PHE A 187 11.78 20.80 -15.94
N LYS A 188 11.36 22.00 -15.51
CA LYS A 188 11.75 23.25 -16.17
C LYS A 188 13.23 23.61 -15.96
N LYS A 189 13.85 23.12 -14.88
CA LYS A 189 15.25 23.43 -14.55
C LYS A 189 16.25 22.64 -15.41
N GLU A 190 15.84 21.50 -15.96
CA GLU A 190 16.70 20.65 -16.81
C GLU A 190 16.49 20.91 -18.32
N LEU A 191 15.51 21.74 -18.69
CA LEU A 191 15.25 22.17 -20.08
C LEU A 191 15.91 23.52 -20.44
N LEU A 192 16.72 24.08 -19.55
CA LEU A 192 17.50 25.33 -19.70
C LEU A 192 18.96 25.06 -19.34
#